data_AF-A0A821G9S6-F1
#
_entry.id   AF-A0A821G9S6-F1
#
_cell.length_a   1.000
_cell.length_b   1.000
_cell.length_c   1.000
_cell.angle_alpha   90.00
_cell.angle_beta   90.00
_cell.angle_gamma   90.00
#
_symmetry.space_group_name_H-M   'P 1'
#
loop_
_entity.id
_entity.type
_entity.pdbx_description
1 polymer ?
#
loop_
_entity_poly.entity_id
_entity_poly.type
_entity_poly.pdbx_seq_one_letter_code
_entity_poly.pdbx_strand_id
1 'polypeptide(L)'
;MILHHGTSKVTSNELNLPDLSLKRTSTRLATTSDLNITKLIDTQREKLQKQFGSSGLVVLDLVKNVPVGSSIFIDNYFASTKLIKKLTQLGYRVTCTLRSNRTEKCPISTEKDFEQKKRGYYEFFTSDDQTCIVVAWKDSKRVLLGSNHVGIEPKTTLKRWDKEKKLKVDIVSPQIITQYNKFMGGVDTMDMMIALHPIQFRSKRWYSRIIWRIFDVMVINSWIIMKSRLRGDNSYDSTSHGSFRLFYFKSEIAKFLLRKPMIQMLATTSVNAALDVNQSDEEDEPPTKKLRESRFNVEDVIR
;
A
#
# COMPACT_ATOMS: atom_id res chain seq x y z
N MET A 1 -0.41 2.02 -0.59
CA MET A 1 -0.54 1.96 0.88
C MET A 1 0.36 3.04 1.46
N ILE A 2 -0.22 3.99 2.19
CA ILE A 2 0.41 5.29 2.43
C ILE A 2 0.48 5.48 3.93
N LEU A 3 1.70 5.49 4.47
CA LEU A 3 1.98 5.85 5.86
C LEU A 3 2.03 7.37 5.92
N HIS A 4 0.97 7.96 6.47
CA HIS A 4 0.89 9.38 6.74
C HIS A 4 1.56 9.71 8.08
N HIS A 5 2.43 10.71 8.09
CA HIS A 5 2.96 11.33 9.30
C HIS A 5 2.93 12.86 9.11
N GLY A 6 1.94 13.53 9.70
CA GLY A 6 1.85 14.99 9.68
C GLY A 6 0.45 15.53 9.96
N THR A 7 0.22 16.02 11.18
CA THR A 7 -1.02 16.74 11.53
C THR A 7 -1.00 18.16 10.97
N SER A 8 -1.96 18.52 10.14
CA SER A 8 -2.35 19.92 9.93
C SER A 8 -3.88 20.02 9.84
N LYS A 9 -4.44 20.95 10.63
CA LYS A 9 -5.86 21.32 10.62
C LYS A 9 -6.22 21.91 9.26
N VAL A 10 -7.23 21.34 8.60
CA VAL A 10 -7.74 21.76 7.29
C VAL A 10 -8.95 22.67 7.49
N THR A 11 -8.90 23.88 6.95
CA THR A 11 -10.09 24.62 6.52
C THR A 11 -10.42 24.19 5.10
N SER A 12 -11.62 23.64 4.93
CA SER A 12 -12.15 23.02 3.71
C SER A 12 -12.44 24.04 2.62
N ASN A 13 -11.76 23.92 1.48
CA ASN A 13 -12.33 24.29 0.18
C ASN A 13 -12.45 23.00 -0.64
N GLU A 14 -13.68 22.49 -0.72
CA GLU A 14 -14.04 21.28 -1.47
C GLU A 14 -13.90 21.54 -2.98
N LEU A 15 -13.00 20.81 -3.62
CA LEU A 15 -12.99 20.64 -5.07
C LEU A 15 -13.80 19.37 -5.40
N ASN A 16 -14.98 19.57 -5.97
CA ASN A 16 -15.85 18.51 -6.47
C ASN A 16 -15.15 17.69 -7.55
N LEU A 17 -14.66 16.51 -7.19
CA LEU A 17 -14.40 15.39 -8.08
C LEU A 17 -15.31 14.24 -7.66
N PRO A 18 -16.01 13.57 -8.59
CA PRO A 18 -17.04 12.60 -8.25
C PRO A 18 -16.45 11.42 -7.46
N ASP A 19 -17.13 11.10 -6.35
CA ASP A 19 -16.82 10.03 -5.41
C ASP A 19 -16.71 8.67 -6.13
N LEU A 20 -15.63 7.95 -5.88
CA LEU A 20 -15.26 6.68 -6.51
C LEU A 20 -15.77 5.46 -5.73
N SER A 21 -16.73 5.63 -4.82
CA SER A 21 -17.40 4.51 -4.18
C SER A 21 -18.35 3.82 -5.16
N LEU A 22 -17.86 2.77 -5.84
CA LEU A 22 -18.69 1.78 -6.52
C LEU A 22 -19.59 1.10 -5.46
N LYS A 23 -20.75 1.69 -5.21
CA LYS A 23 -21.86 0.98 -4.58
C LYS A 23 -22.22 -0.16 -5.54
N ARG A 24 -21.95 -1.39 -5.12
CA ARG A 24 -22.51 -2.60 -5.72
C ARG A 24 -24.03 -2.49 -5.61
N THR A 25 -24.68 -1.92 -6.62
CA THR A 25 -26.12 -2.07 -6.82
C THR A 25 -26.36 -3.26 -7.73
N SER A 26 -27.15 -4.18 -7.18
CA SER A 26 -27.83 -5.28 -7.85
C SER A 26 -28.35 -4.87 -9.22
N THR A 27 -28.25 -5.81 -10.17
CA THR A 27 -28.75 -5.83 -11.54
C THR A 27 -29.98 -4.96 -11.78
N ARG A 28 -29.78 -3.66 -12.04
CA ARG A 28 -30.75 -2.75 -12.65
C ARG A 28 -30.11 -2.19 -13.90
N LEU A 29 -30.86 -2.22 -15.00
CA LEU A 29 -30.48 -1.66 -16.30
C LEU A 29 -29.87 -0.26 -16.10
N ALA A 30 -28.59 -0.11 -16.43
CA ALA A 30 -27.88 1.16 -16.33
C ALA A 30 -28.64 2.21 -17.15
N THR A 31 -28.97 3.34 -16.53
CA THR A 31 -29.68 4.42 -17.22
C THR A 31 -28.76 5.07 -18.26
N THR A 32 -29.33 5.69 -19.31
CA THR A 32 -28.55 6.37 -20.37
C THR A 32 -27.60 7.44 -19.81
N SER A 33 -27.96 8.07 -18.68
CA SER A 33 -27.10 9.00 -17.94
C SER A 33 -25.88 8.32 -17.31
N ASP A 34 -26.04 7.15 -16.69
CA ASP A 34 -24.94 6.39 -16.08
C ASP A 34 -23.95 5.92 -17.14
N LEU A 35 -24.45 5.48 -18.30
CA LEU A 35 -23.65 5.08 -19.45
C LEU A 35 -22.87 6.25 -20.07
N ASN A 36 -23.38 7.47 -19.99
CA ASN A 36 -22.68 8.66 -20.49
C ASN A 36 -21.59 9.11 -19.50
N ILE A 37 -21.85 9.02 -18.19
CA ILE A 37 -20.87 9.33 -17.14
C ILE A 37 -19.70 8.35 -17.20
N THR A 38 -19.97 7.04 -17.33
CA THR A 38 -18.90 6.02 -17.44
C THR A 38 -18.05 6.23 -18.68
N LYS A 39 -18.67 6.46 -19.85
CA LYS A 39 -17.94 6.78 -21.10
C LYS A 39 -17.06 8.02 -20.95
N LEU A 40 -17.53 9.06 -20.26
CA LEU A 40 -16.78 10.29 -20.05
C LEU A 40 -15.59 10.08 -19.10
N ILE A 41 -15.77 9.29 -18.04
CA ILE A 41 -14.71 8.89 -17.12
C ILE A 41 -13.66 8.04 -17.84
N ASP A 42 -14.08 7.06 -18.64
CA ASP A 42 -13.19 6.19 -19.40
C ASP A 42 -12.38 7.00 -20.42
N THR A 43 -13.02 7.93 -21.12
CA THR A 43 -12.34 8.86 -22.04
C THR A 43 -11.28 9.69 -21.33
N GLN A 44 -11.57 10.19 -20.12
CA GLN A 44 -10.63 10.97 -19.33
C GLN A 44 -9.47 10.10 -18.81
N ARG A 45 -9.76 8.85 -18.41
CA ARG A 45 -8.77 7.89 -17.94
C ARG A 45 -7.80 7.51 -19.08
N GLU A 46 -8.31 7.30 -20.28
CA GLU A 46 -7.49 7.05 -21.48
C GLU A 46 -6.57 8.22 -21.82
N LYS A 47 -7.07 9.46 -21.72
CA LYS A 47 -6.24 10.67 -21.92
C LYS A 47 -5.09 10.73 -20.92
N LEU A 48 -5.37 10.50 -19.63
CA LEU A 48 -4.34 10.46 -18.59
C LEU A 48 -3.34 9.33 -18.81
N GLN A 49 -3.81 8.16 -19.23
CA GLN A 49 -2.95 7.02 -19.54
C GLN A 49 -2.02 7.31 -20.72
N LYS A 50 -2.51 7.98 -21.78
CA LYS A 50 -1.66 8.43 -22.89
C LYS A 50 -0.60 9.44 -22.45
N GLN A 51 -0.93 10.31 -21.48
CA GLN A 51 -0.03 11.36 -21.01
C GLN A 51 1.04 10.87 -20.02
N PHE A 52 0.66 10.02 -19.06
CA PHE A 52 1.52 9.62 -17.94
C PHE A 52 1.90 8.12 -17.95
N GLY A 53 1.35 7.36 -18.90
CA GLY A 53 1.48 5.91 -18.95
C GLY A 53 0.66 5.21 -17.87
N SER A 54 0.55 3.89 -17.97
CA SER A 54 -0.18 3.06 -17.01
C SER A 54 0.41 3.19 -15.59
N SER A 55 1.73 3.30 -15.46
CA SER A 55 2.40 3.43 -14.17
C SER A 55 2.13 4.77 -13.49
N GLY A 56 2.10 5.87 -14.24
CA GLY A 56 1.74 7.18 -13.70
C GLY A 56 0.26 7.24 -13.28
N LEU A 57 -0.63 6.57 -14.03
CA LEU A 57 -2.04 6.50 -13.70
C LEU A 57 -2.29 5.80 -12.35
N VAL A 58 -1.55 4.73 -12.06
CA VAL A 58 -1.61 4.05 -10.74
C VAL A 58 -1.29 5.02 -9.62
N VAL A 59 -0.26 5.86 -9.77
CA VAL A 59 0.07 6.88 -8.77
C VAL A 59 -1.07 7.87 -8.62
N LEU A 60 -1.59 8.40 -9.73
CA LEU A 60 -2.71 9.36 -9.71
C LEU A 60 -3.96 8.78 -9.03
N ASP A 61 -4.24 7.50 -9.19
CA ASP A 61 -5.35 6.83 -8.50
C ASP A 61 -5.07 6.65 -7.00
N LEU A 62 -3.85 6.25 -6.64
CA LEU A 62 -3.46 6.02 -5.23
C LEU A 62 -3.44 7.30 -4.39
N VAL A 63 -3.19 8.45 -5.00
CA VAL A 63 -3.09 9.74 -4.29
C VAL A 63 -4.43 10.43 -4.08
N LYS A 64 -5.51 9.99 -4.74
CA LYS A 64 -6.85 10.64 -4.63
C LYS A 64 -7.35 10.76 -3.20
N ASN A 65 -7.06 9.75 -2.38
CA ASN A 65 -7.51 9.68 -0.98
C ASN A 65 -6.43 10.16 0.01
N VAL A 66 -5.38 10.82 -0.48
CA VAL A 66 -4.29 11.33 0.35
C VAL A 66 -4.57 12.80 0.64
N PRO A 67 -4.39 13.27 1.89
CA PRO A 67 -4.51 14.69 2.19
C PRO A 67 -3.55 15.54 1.34
N VAL A 68 -4.07 16.60 0.74
CA VAL A 68 -3.27 17.59 0.01
C VAL A 68 -2.21 18.19 0.94
N GLY A 69 -1.01 18.44 0.41
CA GLY A 69 0.16 18.85 1.20
C GLY A 69 1.01 17.69 1.73
N SER A 70 0.55 16.45 1.61
CA SER A 70 1.33 15.26 1.96
C SER A 70 2.60 15.11 1.11
N SER A 71 3.64 14.54 1.71
CA SER A 71 4.87 14.13 1.02
C SER A 71 4.76 12.70 0.47
N ILE A 72 4.94 12.55 -0.84
CA ILE A 72 4.82 11.31 -1.58
C ILE A 72 6.20 10.91 -2.09
N PHE A 73 6.59 9.67 -1.79
CA PHE A 73 7.84 9.06 -2.24
C PHE A 73 7.53 7.99 -3.28
N ILE A 74 8.14 8.11 -4.47
CA ILE A 74 7.80 7.28 -5.63
C ILE A 74 9.05 6.57 -6.16
N ASP A 75 8.93 5.27 -6.42
CA ASP A 75 9.99 4.49 -7.05
C ASP A 75 10.09 4.74 -8.57
N ASN A 76 11.24 4.42 -9.14
CA ASN A 76 11.62 4.71 -10.52
C ASN A 76 10.65 4.15 -11.57
N TYR A 77 9.96 3.05 -11.27
CA TYR A 77 9.02 2.42 -12.20
C TYR A 77 7.78 3.27 -12.42
N PHE A 78 7.38 4.06 -11.42
CA PHE A 78 6.17 4.86 -11.44
C PHE A 78 6.43 6.34 -11.75
N ALA A 79 7.66 6.80 -11.57
CA ALA A 79 8.01 8.20 -11.69
C ALA A 79 8.30 8.65 -13.14
N SER A 80 8.00 9.93 -13.40
CA SER A 80 8.41 10.72 -14.57
C SER A 80 8.38 12.20 -14.22
N THR A 81 9.09 13.05 -14.96
CA THR A 81 9.09 14.50 -14.73
C THR A 81 7.69 15.12 -14.98
N LYS A 82 6.99 14.70 -16.03
CA LYS A 82 5.56 15.01 -16.26
C LYS A 82 4.69 14.73 -15.03
N LEU A 83 4.86 13.56 -14.41
CA LEU A 83 4.06 13.18 -13.26
C LEU A 83 4.35 14.07 -12.04
N ILE A 84 5.63 14.43 -11.82
CA ILE A 84 5.99 15.38 -10.75
C ILE A 84 5.25 16.70 -10.94
N LYS A 85 5.30 17.29 -12.15
CA LYS A 85 4.60 18.55 -12.45
C LYS A 85 3.10 18.45 -12.17
N LYS A 86 2.47 17.34 -12.59
CA LYS A 86 1.04 17.13 -12.34
C LYS A 86 0.71 17.02 -10.85
N LEU A 87 1.53 16.31 -10.07
CA LEU A 87 1.33 16.18 -8.63
C LEU A 87 1.60 17.50 -7.89
N THR A 88 2.54 18.33 -8.38
CA THR A 88 2.74 19.70 -7.88
C THR A 88 1.48 20.54 -8.06
N GLN A 89 0.84 20.48 -9.24
CA GLN A 89 -0.43 21.19 -9.49
C GLN A 89 -1.57 20.72 -8.57
N LEU A 90 -1.54 19.46 -8.13
CA LEU A 90 -2.51 18.90 -7.19
C LEU A 90 -2.16 19.22 -5.72
N GLY A 91 -1.09 19.98 -5.46
CA GLY A 91 -0.68 20.41 -4.12
C GLY A 91 0.08 19.36 -3.31
N TYR A 92 0.66 18.35 -3.96
CA TYR A 92 1.47 17.34 -3.28
C TYR A 92 2.97 17.68 -3.31
N ARG A 93 3.66 17.28 -2.26
CA ARG A 93 5.12 17.30 -2.19
C ARG A 93 5.64 15.96 -2.69
N VAL A 94 6.48 15.94 -3.71
CA VAL A 94 6.94 14.69 -4.35
C VAL A 94 8.46 14.60 -4.29
N THR A 95 8.96 13.41 -3.99
CA THR A 95 10.36 13.01 -4.18
C THR A 95 10.39 11.63 -4.80
N CYS A 96 11.19 11.42 -5.84
CA CYS A 96 11.22 10.14 -6.53
C CYS A 96 12.59 9.82 -7.10
N THR A 97 12.82 8.54 -7.40
CA THR A 97 13.90 8.14 -8.30
C THR A 97 13.42 8.18 -9.73
N LEU A 98 14.28 8.57 -10.67
CA LEU A 98 13.95 8.70 -12.09
C LEU A 98 14.79 7.74 -12.92
N ARG A 99 14.20 7.25 -14.02
CA ARG A 99 14.96 6.55 -15.05
C ARG A 99 15.45 7.55 -16.08
N SER A 100 16.63 7.30 -16.65
CA SER A 100 17.28 8.13 -17.66
C SER A 100 16.38 8.45 -18.86
N ASN A 101 15.51 7.52 -19.25
CA ASN A 101 14.56 7.68 -20.35
C ASN A 101 13.26 8.42 -19.98
N ARG A 102 13.13 8.93 -18.74
CA ARG A 102 11.90 9.57 -18.21
C ARG A 102 12.13 10.96 -17.64
N THR A 103 13.25 11.59 -18.01
CA THR A 103 13.66 12.94 -17.56
C THR A 103 13.37 14.05 -18.56
N GLU A 104 12.70 13.77 -19.67
CA GLU A 104 12.24 14.76 -20.67
C GLU A 104 13.28 15.81 -21.07
N LYS A 105 14.21 15.45 -21.96
CA LYS A 105 15.25 16.35 -22.51
C LYS A 105 16.08 17.12 -21.45
N CYS A 106 15.97 16.78 -20.16
CA CYS A 106 16.78 17.38 -19.10
C CYS A 106 18.26 17.20 -19.46
N PRO A 107 19.06 18.28 -19.50
CA PRO A 107 20.44 18.26 -19.98
C PRO A 107 21.40 17.69 -18.92
N ILE A 108 21.11 16.50 -18.39
CA ILE A 108 21.90 15.86 -17.34
C ILE A 108 22.92 14.90 -17.95
N SER A 109 24.18 14.95 -17.51
CA SER A 109 25.25 14.14 -18.10
C SER A 109 24.97 12.64 -17.96
N THR A 110 25.37 11.87 -18.96
CA THR A 110 25.00 10.46 -19.14
C THR A 110 25.62 9.54 -18.09
N GLU A 111 25.21 8.26 -18.07
CA GLU A 111 25.82 7.26 -17.17
C GLU A 111 27.32 7.10 -17.42
N LYS A 112 27.74 7.14 -18.69
CA LYS A 112 29.14 7.05 -19.10
C LYS A 112 29.97 8.23 -18.58
N ASP A 113 29.42 9.44 -18.66
CA ASP A 113 30.09 10.64 -18.15
C ASP A 113 30.31 10.53 -16.63
N PHE A 114 29.33 9.97 -15.93
CA PHE A 114 29.40 9.72 -14.49
C PHE A 114 30.33 8.56 -14.11
N GLU A 115 30.73 7.67 -15.02
CA GLU A 115 31.71 6.61 -14.73
C GLU A 115 33.09 7.17 -14.41
N GLN A 116 33.47 8.25 -15.10
CA GLN A 116 34.77 8.92 -14.91
C GLN A 116 34.79 9.87 -13.70
N LYS A 117 33.62 10.21 -13.14
CA LYS A 117 33.51 11.13 -12.00
C LYS A 117 33.76 10.41 -10.68
N LYS A 118 34.32 11.16 -9.73
CA LYS A 118 34.53 10.67 -8.37
C LYS A 118 33.20 10.39 -7.67
N ARG A 119 33.18 9.37 -6.82
CA ARG A 119 32.03 9.06 -5.94
C ARG A 119 31.69 10.28 -5.06
N GLY A 120 30.41 10.61 -4.97
CA GLY A 120 29.91 11.83 -4.33
C GLY A 120 29.67 13.00 -5.28
N TYR A 121 30.18 12.95 -6.52
CA TYR A 121 29.88 13.95 -7.54
C TYR A 121 28.37 14.04 -7.81
N TYR A 122 27.86 15.25 -7.99
CA TYR A 122 26.46 15.47 -8.34
C TYR A 122 26.31 16.60 -9.35
N GLU A 123 25.24 16.52 -10.11
CA GLU A 123 24.74 17.57 -11.01
C GLU A 123 23.26 17.76 -10.73
N PHE A 124 22.75 18.96 -10.99
CA PHE A 124 21.34 19.24 -10.82
C PHE A 124 20.85 20.20 -11.89
N PHE A 125 19.58 20.05 -12.20
CA PHE A 125 18.87 20.91 -13.14
C PHE A 125 17.51 21.23 -12.54
N THR A 126 17.14 22.49 -12.65
CA THR A 126 15.82 22.96 -12.27
C THR A 126 15.04 23.19 -13.55
N SER A 127 13.79 22.74 -13.59
CA SER A 127 12.87 23.02 -14.69
C SER A 127 12.70 24.54 -14.87
N ASP A 128 12.43 25.00 -16.10
CA ASP A 128 12.29 26.44 -16.42
C ASP A 128 11.20 27.12 -15.58
N ASP A 129 10.12 26.38 -15.29
CA ASP A 129 9.01 26.81 -14.42
C ASP A 129 9.34 26.74 -12.92
N GLN A 130 10.56 26.37 -12.55
CA GLN A 130 11.06 26.17 -11.18
C GLN A 130 10.23 25.22 -10.29
N THR A 131 9.37 24.40 -10.90
CA THR A 131 8.46 23.49 -10.17
C THR A 131 9.10 22.16 -9.79
N CYS A 132 10.25 21.84 -10.38
CA CYS A 132 10.89 20.53 -10.25
C CYS A 132 12.41 20.68 -10.35
N ILE A 133 13.12 20.05 -9.44
CA ILE A 133 14.57 19.82 -9.50
C ILE A 133 14.84 18.36 -9.81
N VAL A 134 15.76 18.12 -10.74
CA VAL A 134 16.31 16.80 -11.07
C VAL A 134 17.77 16.80 -10.63
N VAL A 135 18.16 15.80 -9.84
CA VAL A 135 19.52 15.65 -9.31
C VAL A 135 20.08 14.31 -9.79
N ALA A 136 21.26 14.35 -10.41
CA ALA A 136 22.09 13.18 -10.66
C ALA A 136 23.19 13.10 -9.60
N TRP A 137 23.35 11.95 -8.96
CA TRP A 137 24.40 11.73 -7.97
C TRP A 137 25.16 10.44 -8.25
N LYS A 138 26.49 10.51 -8.08
CA LYS A 138 27.39 9.38 -8.23
C LYS A 138 27.54 8.67 -6.88
N ASP A 139 26.84 7.55 -6.71
CA ASP A 139 27.23 6.55 -5.72
C ASP A 139 28.21 5.55 -6.37
N SER A 140 27.95 4.24 -6.32
CA SER A 140 28.66 3.28 -7.19
C SER A 140 28.28 3.48 -8.66
N LYS A 141 27.01 3.78 -8.93
CA LYS A 141 26.46 4.13 -10.25
C LYS A 141 25.76 5.48 -10.15
N ARG A 142 25.46 6.08 -11.29
CA ARG A 142 24.65 7.30 -11.37
C ARG A 142 23.24 6.98 -10.90
N VAL A 143 22.72 7.78 -9.98
CA VAL A 143 21.32 7.74 -9.52
C VAL A 143 20.67 9.07 -9.87
N LEU A 144 19.48 9.01 -10.46
CA LEU A 144 18.67 10.18 -10.77
C LEU A 144 17.52 10.28 -9.78
N LEU A 145 17.33 11.46 -9.22
CA LEU A 145 16.20 11.79 -8.36
C LEU A 145 15.49 13.04 -8.86
N GLY A 146 14.19 13.11 -8.63
CA GLY A 146 13.37 14.29 -8.90
C GLY A 146 12.61 14.72 -7.66
N SER A 147 12.44 16.02 -7.45
CA SER A 147 11.59 16.55 -6.39
C SER A 147 11.03 17.92 -6.74
N ASN A 148 9.91 18.29 -6.11
CA ASN A 148 9.33 19.65 -6.19
C ASN A 148 9.47 20.46 -4.89
N HIS A 149 10.00 19.86 -3.82
CA HIS A 149 10.05 20.50 -2.50
C HIS A 149 11.38 20.28 -1.77
N VAL A 150 12.23 19.38 -2.26
CA VAL A 150 13.53 19.06 -1.67
C VAL A 150 14.62 19.41 -2.65
N GLY A 151 15.51 20.29 -2.22
CA GLY A 151 16.70 20.68 -2.98
C GLY A 151 17.94 19.88 -2.60
N ILE A 152 19.08 20.54 -2.81
CA ILE A 152 20.42 19.96 -2.60
C ILE A 152 20.92 20.23 -1.19
N GLU A 153 20.64 21.43 -0.67
CA GLU A 153 21.08 21.87 0.63
C GLU A 153 20.03 21.56 1.72
N PRO A 154 20.46 21.29 2.97
CA PRO A 154 21.85 21.16 3.40
C PRO A 154 22.48 19.83 2.96
N LYS A 155 23.73 19.87 2.51
CA LYS A 155 24.50 18.65 2.23
C LYS A 155 24.72 17.82 3.49
N THR A 156 24.54 16.51 3.36
CA THR A 156 24.72 15.55 4.46
C THR A 156 25.81 14.55 4.10
N THR A 157 26.62 14.16 5.09
CA THR A 157 27.61 13.09 4.91
C THR A 157 26.98 11.73 5.19
N LEU A 158 27.04 10.81 4.22
CA LEU A 158 26.55 9.44 4.35
C LEU A 158 27.73 8.47 4.44
N LYS A 159 27.69 7.57 5.43
CA LYS A 159 28.61 6.44 5.52
C LYS A 159 28.19 5.34 4.54
N ARG A 160 29.00 5.08 3.52
CA ARG A 160 28.74 4.02 2.54
C ARG A 160 29.89 3.03 2.49
N TRP A 161 29.57 1.77 2.25
CA TRP A 161 30.58 0.74 2.02
C TRP A 161 31.32 1.01 0.71
N ASP A 162 32.64 0.92 0.75
CA ASP A 162 33.51 0.92 -0.40
C ASP A 162 34.07 -0.48 -0.61
N LYS A 163 33.85 -1.05 -1.80
CA LYS A 163 34.29 -2.40 -2.13
C LYS A 163 35.80 -2.49 -2.30
N GLU A 164 36.43 -1.43 -2.81
CA GLU A 164 37.87 -1.41 -3.09
C GLU A 164 38.67 -1.31 -1.79
N LYS A 165 38.26 -0.38 -0.92
CA LYS A 165 38.92 -0.14 0.36
C LYS A 165 38.44 -1.08 1.49
N LYS A 166 37.38 -1.86 1.24
CA LYS A 166 36.72 -2.75 2.22
C LYS A 166 36.40 -2.06 3.56
N LEU A 167 36.04 -0.78 3.51
CA LEU A 167 35.74 0.04 4.67
C LEU A 167 34.59 1.01 4.37
N LYS A 168 33.98 1.57 5.42
CA LYS A 168 32.95 2.60 5.28
C LYS A 168 33.61 3.95 5.03
N VAL A 169 33.30 4.56 3.90
CA VAL A 169 33.78 5.89 3.51
C VAL A 169 32.66 6.90 3.69
N ASP A 170 33.04 8.09 4.14
CA ASP A 170 32.15 9.25 4.24
C ASP A 170 32.02 9.93 2.87
N ILE A 171 30.78 10.02 2.38
CA ILE A 171 30.47 10.58 1.06
C ILE A 171 29.48 11.73 1.25
N VAL A 172 29.78 12.88 0.65
CA VAL A 172 28.87 14.02 0.61
C VAL A 172 27.68 13.67 -0.29
N SER A 173 26.48 13.86 0.26
CA SER A 173 25.22 13.54 -0.39
C SER A 173 24.28 14.75 -0.34
N PRO A 174 23.67 15.12 -1.47
CA PRO A 174 22.57 16.08 -1.51
C PRO A 174 21.40 15.68 -0.59
N GLN A 175 20.70 16.68 -0.03
CA GLN A 175 19.59 16.46 0.91
C GLN A 175 18.48 15.58 0.34
N ILE A 176 18.15 15.74 -0.95
CA ILE A 176 17.17 14.92 -1.66
C ILE A 176 17.41 13.41 -1.50
N ILE A 177 18.67 12.99 -1.43
CA ILE A 177 19.06 11.58 -1.34
C ILE A 177 18.84 11.06 0.07
N THR A 178 19.24 11.83 1.07
CA THR A 178 18.99 11.52 2.48
C THR A 178 17.49 11.41 2.73
N GLN A 179 16.71 12.36 2.21
CA GLN A 179 15.27 12.38 2.40
C GLN A 179 14.59 11.20 1.68
N TYR A 180 15.00 10.88 0.45
CA TYR A 180 14.46 9.72 -0.26
C TYR A 180 14.77 8.42 0.48
N ASN A 181 16.03 8.18 0.87
CA ASN A 181 16.42 6.96 1.57
C ASN A 181 15.70 6.79 2.92
N LYS A 182 15.35 7.90 3.60
CA LYS A 182 14.62 7.87 4.87
C LYS A 182 13.18 7.36 4.73
N PHE A 183 12.51 7.67 3.62
CA PHE A 183 11.07 7.44 3.48
C PHE A 183 10.68 6.41 2.41
N MET A 184 11.57 6.05 1.48
CA MET A 184 11.26 5.10 0.39
C MET A 184 10.87 3.70 0.90
N GLY A 185 11.39 3.28 2.05
CA GLY A 185 11.26 1.90 2.55
C GLY A 185 9.90 1.54 3.17
N GLY A 186 8.90 2.41 3.10
CA GLY A 186 7.58 2.17 3.73
C GLY A 186 6.88 0.92 3.20
N VAL A 187 6.93 0.67 1.89
CA VAL A 187 6.32 -0.51 1.26
C VAL A 187 7.12 -1.77 1.59
N ASP A 188 8.44 -1.73 1.38
CA ASP A 188 9.34 -2.85 1.69
C ASP A 188 9.27 -3.28 3.16
N THR A 189 9.09 -2.32 4.07
CA THR A 189 8.92 -2.60 5.50
C THR A 189 7.65 -3.40 5.75
N MET A 190 6.54 -3.08 5.08
CA MET A 190 5.34 -3.89 5.22
C MET A 190 5.53 -5.27 4.61
N ASP A 191 6.11 -5.37 3.41
CA ASP A 191 6.33 -6.67 2.77
C ASP A 191 7.23 -7.56 3.63
N MET A 192 8.24 -6.97 4.28
CA MET A 192 9.05 -7.64 5.29
C MET A 192 8.21 -8.11 6.49
N MET A 193 7.34 -7.26 7.05
CA MET A 193 6.45 -7.65 8.17
C MET A 193 5.50 -8.79 7.80
N ILE A 194 4.99 -8.80 6.56
CA ILE A 194 4.18 -9.91 6.04
C ILE A 194 5.01 -11.18 5.93
N ALA A 195 6.24 -11.07 5.40
CA ALA A 195 7.12 -12.21 5.20
C ALA A 195 7.64 -12.83 6.52
N LEU A 196 7.73 -12.05 7.60
CA LEU A 196 8.16 -12.56 8.91
C LEU A 196 7.19 -13.57 9.51
N HIS A 197 5.88 -13.31 9.42
CA HIS A 197 4.84 -14.15 10.02
C HIS A 197 3.65 -14.32 9.07
N PRO A 198 3.80 -15.00 7.92
CA PRO A 198 2.74 -15.09 6.91
C PRO A 198 1.59 -15.99 7.38
N ILE A 199 0.35 -15.61 7.05
CA ILE A 199 -0.79 -16.52 7.24
C ILE A 199 -0.72 -17.58 6.13
N GLN A 200 -0.25 -18.78 6.48
CA GLN A 200 -0.14 -19.89 5.55
C GLN A 200 -1.50 -20.58 5.39
N PHE A 201 -2.17 -20.32 4.26
CA PHE A 201 -3.38 -21.05 3.89
C PHE A 201 -3.19 -21.75 2.55
N ARG A 202 -3.27 -23.08 2.55
CA ARG A 202 -3.11 -23.88 1.34
C ARG A 202 -4.47 -24.03 0.65
N SER A 203 -4.60 -23.42 -0.52
CA SER A 203 -5.79 -23.56 -1.36
C SER A 203 -5.40 -23.63 -2.83
N LYS A 204 -6.16 -24.42 -3.59
CA LYS A 204 -6.03 -24.52 -5.05
C LYS A 204 -6.62 -23.29 -5.76
N ARG A 205 -7.46 -22.51 -5.08
CA ARG A 205 -8.15 -21.36 -5.68
C ARG A 205 -7.29 -20.10 -5.57
N TRP A 206 -6.88 -19.51 -6.70
CA TRP A 206 -5.95 -18.38 -6.74
C TRP A 206 -6.42 -17.16 -5.93
N TYR A 207 -7.72 -16.85 -5.94
CA TYR A 207 -8.28 -15.69 -5.25
C TYR A 207 -8.14 -15.77 -3.73
N SER A 208 -8.06 -16.97 -3.16
CA SER A 208 -7.87 -17.13 -1.72
C SER A 208 -6.56 -16.48 -1.26
N ARG A 209 -5.50 -16.51 -2.07
CA ARG A 209 -4.23 -15.85 -1.76
C ARG A 209 -4.38 -14.34 -1.62
N ILE A 210 -5.27 -13.72 -2.40
CA ILE A 210 -5.56 -12.28 -2.31
C ILE A 210 -6.29 -11.99 -0.99
N ILE A 211 -7.31 -12.79 -0.66
CA ILE A 211 -8.06 -12.64 0.59
C ILE A 211 -7.13 -12.74 1.80
N TRP A 212 -6.26 -13.74 1.85
CA TRP A 212 -5.30 -13.90 2.95
C TRP A 212 -4.27 -12.77 3.02
N ARG A 213 -3.82 -12.26 1.87
CA ARG A 213 -2.96 -11.08 1.82
C ARG A 213 -3.66 -9.84 2.39
N ILE A 214 -4.96 -9.66 2.14
CA ILE A 214 -5.73 -8.56 2.72
C ILE A 214 -5.76 -8.69 4.25
N PHE A 215 -6.01 -9.89 4.79
CA PHE A 215 -5.96 -10.12 6.24
C PHE A 215 -4.59 -9.84 6.83
N ASP A 216 -3.49 -10.26 6.18
CA ASP A 216 -2.14 -9.94 6.62
C ASP A 216 -1.91 -8.43 6.73
N VAL A 217 -2.31 -7.67 5.72
CA VAL A 217 -2.22 -6.20 5.71
C VAL A 217 -3.09 -5.58 6.81
N MET A 218 -4.32 -6.06 7.00
CA MET A 218 -5.24 -5.58 8.05
C MET A 218 -4.66 -5.78 9.45
N VAL A 219 -4.10 -6.96 9.73
CA VAL A 219 -3.50 -7.26 11.04
C VAL A 219 -2.27 -6.39 11.28
N ILE A 220 -1.40 -6.20 10.28
CA ILE A 220 -0.23 -5.34 10.41
C ILE A 220 -0.65 -3.88 10.62
N ASN A 221 -1.64 -3.38 9.88
CA ASN A 221 -2.17 -2.02 10.08
C ASN A 221 -2.73 -1.84 11.49
N SER A 222 -3.47 -2.83 12.00
CA SER A 222 -4.00 -2.83 13.36
C SER A 222 -2.88 -2.76 14.40
N TRP A 223 -1.81 -3.53 14.20
CA TRP A 223 -0.63 -3.50 15.05
C TRP A 223 0.08 -2.13 15.03
N ILE A 224 0.24 -1.52 13.85
CA ILE A 224 0.84 -0.18 13.70
C ILE A 224 0.01 0.87 14.45
N ILE A 225 -1.32 0.85 14.30
CA ILE A 225 -2.23 1.78 14.98
C ILE A 225 -2.15 1.61 16.50
N MET A 226 -2.20 0.37 17.00
CA MET A 226 -2.05 0.06 18.41
C MET A 226 -0.73 0.61 18.97
N LYS A 227 0.38 0.37 18.27
CA LYS A 227 1.71 0.86 18.66
C LYS A 227 1.79 2.38 18.66
N SER A 228 1.12 3.05 17.71
CA SER A 228 1.05 4.51 17.65
C SER A 228 0.30 5.08 18.86
N ARG A 229 -0.82 4.47 19.25
CA ARG A 229 -1.61 4.87 20.42
C ARG A 229 -0.85 4.65 21.74
N LEU A 230 -0.26 3.48 21.92
CA LEU A 230 0.50 3.13 23.13
C LEU A 230 1.78 3.96 23.33
N ARG A 231 2.30 4.61 22.27
CA ARG A 231 3.43 5.55 22.38
C ARG A 231 3.03 6.95 22.85
N GLY A 232 1.77 7.33 22.67
CA GLY A 232 1.26 8.65 23.09
C GLY A 232 0.86 8.70 24.56
N ASP A 233 0.50 7.55 25.12
CA ASP A 233 0.32 7.37 26.56
C ASP A 233 1.68 6.95 27.14
N ASN A 234 2.22 7.69 28.13
CA ASN A 234 3.47 7.34 28.84
C ASN A 234 3.36 6.03 29.65
N SER A 235 2.39 5.16 29.34
CA SER A 235 2.30 3.81 29.87
C SER A 235 3.52 3.01 29.43
N TYR A 236 4.27 2.52 30.42
CA TYR A 236 5.39 1.62 30.26
C TYR A 236 5.00 0.47 29.33
N ASP A 237 5.58 0.45 28.14
CA ASP A 237 5.38 -0.61 27.14
C ASP A 237 6.13 -1.86 27.60
N SER A 238 5.48 -2.66 28.45
CA SER A 238 5.97 -3.95 28.97
C SER A 238 6.33 -4.94 27.86
N THR A 239 5.99 -4.65 26.61
CA THR A 239 6.29 -5.54 25.47
C THR A 239 7.72 -5.39 24.94
N SER A 240 8.65 -4.72 25.61
CA SER A 240 10.06 -4.49 25.19
C SER A 240 10.70 -5.62 24.35
N HIS A 241 11.14 -5.28 23.12
CA HIS A 241 11.98 -6.03 22.14
C HIS A 241 11.33 -6.97 21.07
N GLY A 242 11.48 -6.58 19.79
CA GLY A 242 11.70 -7.51 18.66
C GLY A 242 10.51 -7.99 17.80
N SER A 243 10.83 -8.79 16.76
CA SER A 243 9.92 -9.48 15.82
C SER A 243 8.89 -10.39 16.53
N PHE A 244 9.20 -10.82 17.75
CA PHE A 244 8.32 -11.59 18.63
C PHE A 244 7.00 -10.87 18.97
N ARG A 245 6.94 -9.53 18.90
CA ARG A 245 5.70 -8.77 19.16
C ARG A 245 4.62 -8.95 18.10
N LEU A 246 4.99 -9.00 16.82
CA LEU A 246 4.00 -9.14 15.75
C LEU A 246 3.41 -10.55 15.75
N PHE A 247 4.25 -11.56 16.02
CA PHE A 247 3.80 -12.92 16.27
C PHE A 247 2.82 -12.98 17.43
N TYR A 248 3.20 -12.45 18.60
CA TYR A 248 2.34 -12.45 19.79
C TYR A 248 1.00 -11.74 19.53
N PHE A 249 1.04 -10.57 18.88
CA PHE A 249 -0.18 -9.86 18.48
C PHE A 249 -1.09 -10.71 17.58
N LYS A 250 -0.51 -11.39 16.58
CA LYS A 250 -1.23 -12.35 15.74
C LYS A 250 -1.79 -13.51 16.56
N SER A 251 -1.03 -14.05 17.51
CA SER A 251 -1.48 -15.13 18.40
C SER A 251 -2.63 -14.71 19.30
N GLU A 252 -2.62 -13.49 19.85
CA GLU A 252 -3.72 -12.98 20.68
C GLU A 252 -5.00 -12.78 19.85
N ILE A 253 -4.88 -12.27 18.63
CA ILE A 253 -6.02 -12.22 17.70
C ILE A 253 -6.55 -13.64 17.43
N ALA A 254 -5.66 -14.60 17.16
CA ALA A 254 -6.07 -15.98 16.91
C ALA A 254 -6.79 -16.59 18.13
N LYS A 255 -6.25 -16.40 19.35
CA LYS A 255 -6.90 -16.85 20.58
C LYS A 255 -8.27 -16.19 20.77
N PHE A 256 -8.39 -14.89 20.52
CA PHE A 256 -9.66 -14.18 20.61
C PHE A 256 -10.69 -14.73 19.62
N LEU A 257 -10.29 -15.01 18.38
CA LEU A 257 -11.16 -15.60 17.36
C LEU A 257 -11.54 -17.06 17.66
N LEU A 258 -10.68 -17.80 18.36
CA LEU A 258 -10.93 -19.18 18.78
C LEU A 258 -11.78 -19.29 20.05
N ARG A 259 -11.83 -18.26 20.89
CA ARG A 259 -12.81 -18.19 21.99
C ARG A 259 -14.19 -18.16 21.34
N LYS A 260 -15.03 -19.15 21.66
CA LYS A 260 -16.40 -19.29 21.13
C LYS A 260 -17.06 -17.90 21.03
N PRO A 261 -17.58 -17.51 19.87
CA PRO A 261 -18.21 -16.22 19.73
C PRO A 261 -19.47 -16.20 20.60
N MET A 262 -19.51 -15.32 21.60
CA MET A 262 -20.74 -14.97 22.33
C MET A 262 -21.89 -14.55 21.36
N ILE A 263 -21.52 -14.17 20.13
CA ILE A 263 -22.40 -13.80 19.02
C ILE A 263 -23.24 -15.01 18.52
N GLN A 264 -22.76 -16.25 18.61
CA GLN A 264 -23.56 -17.42 18.25
C GLN A 264 -24.65 -17.75 19.28
N MET A 265 -24.50 -17.34 20.55
CA MET A 265 -25.54 -17.57 21.56
C MET A 265 -26.75 -16.64 21.40
N LEU A 266 -26.55 -15.43 20.87
CA LEU A 266 -27.66 -14.51 20.59
C LEU A 266 -28.56 -15.04 19.45
N ALA A 267 -27.99 -15.74 18.48
CA ALA A 267 -28.74 -16.35 17.38
C ALA A 267 -29.48 -17.64 17.80
N THR A 268 -28.93 -18.45 18.71
CA THR A 268 -29.63 -19.65 19.20
C THR A 268 -30.73 -19.35 20.21
N THR A 269 -30.66 -18.22 20.92
CA THR A 269 -31.73 -17.83 21.86
C THR A 269 -33.01 -17.41 21.11
N SER A 270 -32.90 -16.76 19.94
CA SER A 270 -34.08 -16.38 19.14
C SER A 270 -34.73 -17.55 18.41
N VAL A 271 -33.98 -18.61 18.10
CA VAL A 271 -34.52 -19.79 17.40
C VAL A 271 -35.20 -20.75 18.38
N ASN A 272 -34.67 -20.90 19.60
CA ASN A 272 -35.27 -21.77 20.60
C ASN A 272 -36.54 -21.17 21.23
N ALA A 273 -36.66 -19.84 21.32
CA ALA A 273 -37.90 -19.18 21.75
C ALA A 273 -39.04 -19.28 20.72
N ALA A 274 -38.71 -19.52 19.44
CA ALA A 274 -39.70 -19.66 18.37
C ALA A 274 -40.20 -21.11 18.19
N LEU A 275 -39.53 -22.10 18.79
CA LEU A 275 -39.89 -23.51 18.69
C LEU A 275 -40.78 -24.00 19.86
N ASP A 276 -40.93 -23.20 20.92
CA ASP A 276 -41.76 -23.54 22.10
C ASP A 276 -43.22 -23.06 22.00
N VAL A 277 -43.64 -22.46 20.87
CA VAL A 277 -44.99 -21.86 20.73
C VAL A 277 -45.92 -22.60 19.76
N ASN A 278 -45.43 -23.51 18.92
CA ASN A 278 -46.28 -24.21 17.95
C ASN A 278 -46.27 -25.72 18.20
N GLN A 279 -47.08 -26.15 19.17
CA GLN A 279 -47.43 -27.55 19.38
C GLN A 279 -48.95 -27.70 19.45
N SER A 280 -49.61 -27.57 18.30
CA SER A 280 -50.93 -28.12 18.02
C SER A 280 -51.19 -27.99 16.52
N ASP A 281 -51.15 -29.12 15.81
CA ASP A 281 -52.20 -29.59 14.90
C ASP A 281 -51.62 -30.66 13.96
N GLU A 282 -52.23 -31.85 14.05
CA GLU A 282 -52.04 -33.01 13.17
C GLU A 282 -52.43 -32.68 11.72
N GLU A 283 -51.71 -33.22 10.75
CA GLU A 283 -52.22 -34.07 9.64
C GLU A 283 -51.30 -34.08 8.40
N ASP A 284 -51.07 -35.31 7.91
CA ASP A 284 -50.69 -35.77 6.57
C ASP A 284 -49.32 -35.44 5.93
N GLU A 285 -48.44 -36.45 5.97
CA GLU A 285 -47.19 -36.60 5.21
C GLU A 285 -47.43 -37.30 3.85
N PRO A 286 -46.79 -36.86 2.75
CA PRO A 286 -46.50 -37.73 1.60
C PRO A 286 -44.98 -37.83 1.29
N PRO A 287 -44.55 -38.84 0.51
CA PRO A 287 -43.43 -39.70 0.91
C PRO A 287 -42.02 -39.18 0.60
N THR A 288 -41.11 -39.57 1.48
CA THR A 288 -39.65 -39.45 1.43
C THR A 288 -39.01 -39.90 0.11
N LYS A 289 -38.15 -39.06 -0.47
CA LYS A 289 -37.12 -39.48 -1.44
C LYS A 289 -35.93 -40.11 -0.69
N LYS A 290 -35.65 -41.37 -0.99
CA LYS A 290 -34.57 -42.21 -0.44
C LYS A 290 -33.20 -41.50 -0.44
N LEU A 291 -32.54 -41.48 0.71
CA LEU A 291 -31.10 -41.23 0.84
C LEU A 291 -30.33 -42.33 0.11
N ARG A 292 -29.34 -41.95 -0.70
CA ARG A 292 -28.35 -42.86 -1.27
C ARG A 292 -27.27 -43.10 -0.22
N GLU A 293 -27.34 -44.23 0.47
CA GLU A 293 -26.27 -44.71 1.35
C GLU A 293 -25.01 -45.00 0.52
N SER A 294 -23.94 -44.23 0.76
CA SER A 294 -22.59 -44.64 0.36
C SER A 294 -21.97 -45.45 1.49
N ARG A 295 -21.92 -46.78 1.30
CA ARG A 295 -21.15 -47.69 2.17
C ARG A 295 -19.66 -47.33 2.09
N PHE A 296 -19.11 -46.80 3.17
CA PHE A 296 -17.67 -46.86 3.45
C PHE A 296 -17.46 -48.03 4.41
N ASN A 297 -16.92 -49.13 3.90
CA ASN A 297 -16.47 -50.24 4.73
C ASN A 297 -15.03 -49.93 5.17
N VAL A 298 -14.84 -49.79 6.48
CA VAL A 298 -13.54 -49.71 7.14
C VAL A 298 -13.21 -51.14 7.57
N GLU A 299 -12.40 -51.84 6.78
CA GLU A 299 -11.66 -53.04 7.17
C GLU A 299 -10.78 -53.46 6.00
N ASP A 300 -9.53 -52.99 6.01
CA ASP A 300 -8.36 -53.72 5.49
C ASP A 300 -7.12 -53.00 6.06
N VAL A 301 -6.94 -53.22 7.36
CA VAL A 301 -5.63 -53.21 8.00
C VAL A 301 -5.13 -54.65 7.87
N ILE A 302 -3.82 -54.81 7.61
CA ILE A 302 -3.01 -56.05 7.59
C ILE A 302 -2.84 -56.71 6.20
N ARG A 303 -1.86 -56.22 5.44
CA ARG A 303 -0.63 -56.96 5.07
C ARG A 303 0.41 -56.05 4.44
#